data_AF-A0AAV8PY24-F1
#
_entry.id   AF-A0AAV8PY24-F1
#
_cell.length_a   1.000
_cell.length_b   1.000
_cell.length_c   1.000
_cell.angle_alpha   90.00
_cell.angle_beta   90.00
_cell.angle_gamma   90.00
#
_symmetry.space_group_name_H-M   'P 1'
#
loop_
_entity.id
_entity.type
_entity.pdbx_description
1 polymer ?
#
loop_
_entity_poly.entity_id
_entity_poly.type
_entity_poly.pdbx_seq_one_letter_code
_entity_poly.pdbx_strand_id
1 'polypeptide(L)'
;MFSPSHSLLKTIEKYRRCSYNASEAMVSSNEIPNTYQEYLKMKTRVDYLQRSHRNFLGEDLDALNVKELDQLENQIEMSLRHIRSTKLEEVGAENLLSLSWLSGGSHSADEPPQIEEFFQPLECDLSSQTGQVFTDL
;
A
#
# COMPACT_ATOMS: atom_id res chain seq x y z
N MET A 1 1.49 -26.89 -56.13
CA MET A 1 0.73 -26.30 -55.01
C MET A 1 1.58 -26.42 -53.74
N PHE A 2 2.06 -25.30 -53.19
CA PHE A 2 2.81 -25.31 -51.93
C PHE A 2 1.82 -25.45 -50.78
N SER A 3 1.87 -26.56 -50.04
CA SER A 3 0.98 -26.79 -48.91
C SER A 3 1.44 -25.92 -47.71
N PRO A 4 0.61 -24.98 -47.22
CA PRO A 4 0.94 -24.12 -46.08
C PRO A 4 1.23 -24.91 -44.79
N SER A 5 0.78 -26.16 -44.73
CA SER A 5 1.07 -27.08 -43.63
C SER A 5 2.56 -27.30 -43.44
N HIS A 6 3.36 -27.42 -44.50
CA HIS A 6 4.79 -27.73 -44.40
C HIS A 6 5.62 -26.54 -43.90
N SER A 7 5.29 -25.31 -44.31
CA SER A 7 5.93 -24.10 -43.81
C SER A 7 5.50 -23.78 -42.38
N LEU A 8 4.23 -23.98 -42.04
CA LEU A 8 3.72 -23.82 -40.69
C LEU A 8 4.33 -24.83 -39.72
N LEU A 9 4.44 -26.11 -40.10
CA LEU A 9 5.12 -27.13 -39.32
C LEU A 9 6.60 -26.79 -39.09
N LYS A 10 7.31 -26.31 -40.11
CA LYS A 10 8.70 -25.84 -39.99
C LYS A 10 8.83 -24.65 -39.03
N THR A 11 7.90 -23.70 -39.09
CA THR A 11 7.87 -22.55 -38.19
C THR A 11 7.58 -22.98 -36.75
N ILE A 12 6.65 -23.91 -36.53
CA ILE A 12 6.35 -24.49 -35.21
C ILE A 12 7.58 -25.24 -34.67
N GLU A 13 8.23 -26.06 -35.50
CA GLU A 13 9.43 -26.81 -35.13
C GLU A 13 10.57 -25.87 -34.72
N LYS A 14 10.76 -24.78 -35.48
CA LYS A 14 11.74 -23.74 -35.17
C LYS A 14 11.42 -23.04 -33.85
N TYR A 15 10.15 -22.72 -33.60
CA TYR A 15 9.71 -22.09 -32.35
C TYR A 15 9.93 -23.01 -31.15
N ARG A 16 9.60 -24.30 -31.29
CA ARG A 16 9.86 -25.32 -30.27
C ARG A 16 11.34 -25.46 -29.96
N ARG A 17 12.19 -25.57 -30.99
CA ARG A 17 13.65 -25.67 -30.82
C ARG A 17 14.23 -24.41 -30.18
N CYS A 18 13.77 -23.21 -30.57
CA CYS A 18 14.18 -21.97 -29.92
C CYS A 18 13.70 -21.87 -28.47
N SER A 19 12.48 -22.31 -28.15
CA SER A 19 11.94 -22.31 -26.79
C SER A 19 12.66 -23.30 -25.87
N TYR A 20 12.97 -24.50 -26.38
CA TYR A 20 13.70 -25.51 -25.61
C TYR A 20 15.16 -25.10 -25.38
N ASN A 21 15.84 -24.62 -26.43
CA ASN A 21 17.22 -24.14 -26.34
C ASN A 21 17.34 -22.84 -25.53
N ALA A 22 16.31 -21.98 -25.53
CA ALA A 22 16.26 -20.82 -24.65
C ALA A 22 16.14 -21.25 -23.19
N SER A 23 15.33 -22.28 -22.89
CA SER A 23 15.24 -22.84 -21.54
C SER A 23 16.54 -23.51 -21.10
N GLU A 24 17.28 -24.17 -22.00
CA GLU A 24 18.54 -24.87 -21.68
C GLU A 24 19.74 -23.91 -21.59
N ALA A 25 19.73 -22.79 -22.33
CA ALA A 25 20.77 -21.76 -22.28
C ALA A 25 20.53 -20.72 -21.16
N MET A 26 19.28 -20.50 -20.76
CA MET A 26 18.90 -19.53 -19.73
C MET A 26 18.81 -20.16 -18.34
N VAL A 27 18.68 -21.49 -18.26
CA VAL A 27 18.64 -22.22 -17.00
C VAL A 27 19.91 -23.05 -16.93
N SER A 28 20.98 -22.45 -16.42
CA SER A 28 22.14 -23.25 -16.05
C SER A 28 21.67 -24.36 -15.10
N SER A 29 22.24 -25.57 -15.20
CA SER A 29 21.86 -26.73 -14.37
C SER A 29 21.89 -26.44 -12.84
N ASN A 30 22.55 -25.35 -12.45
CA ASN A 30 22.67 -24.85 -11.09
C ASN A 30 21.58 -23.83 -10.68
N GLU A 31 20.83 -23.24 -11.62
CA GLU A 31 19.84 -22.19 -11.34
C GLU A 31 18.47 -22.73 -10.87
N ILE A 32 18.02 -23.90 -11.35
CA ILE A 32 16.76 -24.51 -10.85
C ILE A 32 16.89 -24.90 -9.38
N PRO A 33 17.97 -25.60 -8.94
CA PRO A 33 18.16 -25.89 -7.53
C PRO A 33 18.32 -24.62 -6.68
N ASN A 34 19.00 -23.59 -7.20
CA ASN A 34 19.18 -22.33 -6.49
C ASN A 34 17.86 -21.57 -6.31
N THR A 35 17.06 -21.43 -7.38
CA THR A 35 15.75 -20.78 -7.34
C THR A 35 14.80 -21.49 -6.38
N TYR A 36 14.80 -22.83 -6.38
CA TYR A 36 13.99 -23.61 -5.45
C TYR A 36 14.43 -23.41 -3.99
N GLN A 37 15.74 -23.34 -3.73
CA GLN A 37 16.27 -23.08 -2.40
C GLN A 37 15.90 -21.67 -1.89
N GLU A 38 15.95 -20.66 -2.76
CA GLU A 38 15.50 -19.30 -2.44
C GLU A 38 14.00 -19.25 -2.14
N TYR A 39 13.20 -19.97 -2.94
CA TYR A 39 11.77 -20.15 -2.66
C TYR A 39 11.52 -20.76 -1.29
N LEU A 40 12.25 -21.83 -0.91
CA LEU A 40 12.11 -22.46 0.40
C LEU A 40 12.46 -21.52 1.55
N LYS A 41 13.53 -20.70 1.39
CA LYS A 41 13.87 -19.65 2.36
C LYS A 41 12.74 -18.64 2.51
N MET A 42 12.17 -18.18 1.39
CA MET A 42 11.06 -17.23 1.40
C MET A 42 9.82 -17.84 2.05
N LYS A 43 9.45 -19.06 1.69
CA LYS A 43 8.32 -19.79 2.28
C LYS A 43 8.45 -19.91 3.80
N THR A 44 9.65 -20.31 4.28
CA THR A 44 9.92 -20.41 5.72
C THR A 44 9.72 -19.06 6.42
N ARG A 45 10.15 -17.96 5.79
CA ARG A 45 9.93 -16.60 6.33
C ARG A 45 8.45 -16.23 6.37
N VAL A 46 7.68 -16.56 5.33
CA VAL A 46 6.24 -16.32 5.30
C VAL A 46 5.52 -17.11 6.40
N ASP A 47 5.81 -18.40 6.52
CA ASP A 47 5.21 -19.28 7.53
C ASP A 47 5.50 -18.76 8.95
N TYR A 48 6.75 -18.33 9.20
CA TYR A 48 7.14 -17.69 10.46
C TYR A 48 6.36 -16.39 10.73
N LEU A 49 6.26 -15.50 9.75
CA LEU A 49 5.54 -14.23 9.90
C LEU A 49 4.06 -14.44 10.17
N GLN A 50 3.43 -15.39 9.47
CA GLN A 50 2.03 -15.73 9.67
C GLN A 50 1.79 -16.30 11.08
N ARG A 51 2.67 -17.18 11.57
CA ARG A 51 2.59 -17.68 12.94
C ARG A 51 2.78 -16.55 13.95
N SER A 52 3.79 -15.70 13.74
CA SER A 52 4.03 -14.52 14.61
C SER A 52 2.81 -13.61 14.69
N HIS A 53 2.15 -13.31 13.56
CA HIS A 53 0.91 -12.53 13.53
C HIS A 53 -0.21 -13.16 14.37
N ARG A 54 -0.44 -14.47 14.23
CA ARG A 54 -1.41 -15.20 15.05
C ARG A 54 -1.08 -15.13 16.54
N ASN A 55 0.20 -15.28 16.89
CA ASN A 55 0.65 -15.13 18.27
C ASN A 55 0.35 -13.73 18.83
N PHE A 56 0.56 -12.66 18.05
CA PHE A 56 0.19 -11.30 18.45
C PHE A 56 -1.33 -11.10 18.64
N LEU A 57 -2.15 -11.93 18.00
CA LEU A 57 -3.61 -11.97 18.19
C LEU A 57 -4.04 -12.89 19.35
N GLY A 58 -3.09 -13.52 20.04
CA GLY A 58 -3.37 -14.45 21.14
C GLY A 58 -3.75 -15.87 20.68
N GLU A 59 -3.47 -16.23 19.43
CA GLU A 59 -3.73 -17.55 18.85
C GLU A 59 -2.45 -18.42 18.85
N ASP A 60 -2.59 -19.75 18.69
CA ASP A 60 -1.47 -20.72 18.56
C ASP A 60 -0.39 -20.65 19.67
N LEU A 61 -0.74 -20.19 20.87
CA LEU A 61 0.23 -19.96 21.96
C LEU A 61 0.80 -21.24 22.59
N ASP A 62 0.14 -22.39 22.42
CA ASP A 62 0.54 -23.68 22.99
C ASP A 62 1.94 -24.14 22.55
N ALA A 63 2.41 -23.65 21.39
CA ALA A 63 3.73 -23.99 20.85
C ALA A 63 4.86 -23.14 21.44
N LEU A 64 4.54 -22.08 22.21
CA LEU A 64 5.51 -21.18 22.81
C LEU A 64 5.87 -21.62 24.22
N ASN A 65 7.15 -21.50 24.56
CA ASN A 65 7.57 -21.68 25.94
C ASN A 65 7.39 -20.39 26.77
N VAL A 66 7.55 -20.50 28.09
CA VAL A 66 7.36 -19.38 29.03
C VAL A 66 8.21 -18.15 28.69
N LYS A 67 9.45 -18.35 28.24
CA LYS A 67 10.33 -17.24 27.86
C LYS A 67 9.86 -16.55 26.58
N GLU A 68 9.39 -17.32 25.60
CA GLU A 68 8.84 -16.77 24.35
C GLU A 68 7.53 -16.01 24.60
N LEU A 69 6.68 -16.51 25.51
CA LEU A 69 5.46 -15.82 25.95
C LEU A 69 5.77 -14.49 26.64
N ASP A 70 6.72 -14.46 27.57
CA ASP A 70 7.17 -13.22 28.23
C ASP A 70 7.73 -12.21 27.22
N GLN A 71 8.50 -12.67 26.23
CA GLN A 71 8.98 -11.80 25.14
C GLN A 71 7.85 -11.25 24.27
N LEU A 72 6.82 -12.05 24.01
CA LEU A 72 5.65 -11.64 23.24
C LEU A 72 4.83 -10.60 24.01
N GLU A 73 4.58 -10.84 25.30
CA GLU A 73 3.88 -9.91 26.19
C GLU A 73 4.59 -8.57 26.27
N ASN A 74 5.91 -8.58 26.51
CA ASN A 74 6.73 -7.37 26.55
C ASN A 74 6.65 -6.58 25.24
N GLN A 75 6.71 -7.24 24.08
CA GLN A 75 6.58 -6.56 22.78
C GLN A 75 5.21 -5.90 22.61
N ILE A 76 4.13 -6.59 22.99
CA ILE A 76 2.77 -6.04 22.94
C ILE A 76 2.68 -4.84 23.87
N GLU A 77 3.14 -4.96 25.11
CA GLU A 77 3.09 -3.88 26.09
C GLU A 77 3.87 -2.64 25.61
N MET A 78 5.07 -2.84 25.09
CA MET A 78 5.89 -1.76 24.52
C MET A 78 5.21 -1.06 23.36
N SER A 79 4.63 -1.82 22.42
CA SER A 79 3.95 -1.25 21.26
C SER A 79 2.70 -0.47 21.67
N LEU A 80 1.92 -0.97 22.62
CA LEU A 80 0.74 -0.27 23.16
C LEU A 80 1.11 1.01 23.90
N ARG A 81 2.19 0.98 24.70
CA ARG A 81 2.72 2.20 25.35
C ARG A 81 3.11 3.23 24.30
N HIS A 82 3.81 2.82 23.24
CA HIS A 82 4.19 3.72 22.15
C HIS A 82 2.98 4.33 21.46
N ILE A 83 2.01 3.51 21.01
CA ILE A 83 0.77 3.97 20.36
C ILE A 83 0.02 4.98 21.25
N ARG A 84 -0.11 4.67 22.55
CA ARG A 84 -0.79 5.56 23.50
C ARG A 84 -0.04 6.88 23.68
N SER A 85 1.30 6.83 23.78
CA SER A 85 2.13 8.03 23.90
C SER A 85 1.96 8.92 22.67
N THR A 86 2.09 8.36 21.47
CA THR A 86 1.93 9.11 20.21
C THR A 86 0.54 9.74 20.11
N LYS A 87 -0.52 8.99 20.46
CA LYS A 87 -1.88 9.53 20.46
C LYS A 87 -2.09 10.62 21.51
N LEU A 88 -1.46 10.50 22.68
CA LEU A 88 -1.54 11.51 23.73
C LEU A 88 -0.80 12.78 23.34
N GLU A 89 0.34 12.66 22.66
CA GLU A 89 1.09 13.81 22.11
C GLU A 89 0.28 14.54 21.04
N GLU A 90 -0.36 13.80 20.11
CA GLU A 90 -1.24 14.36 19.09
C GLU A 90 -2.43 15.10 19.73
N VAL A 91 -3.18 14.43 20.61
CA VAL A 91 -4.33 15.05 21.31
C VAL A 91 -3.88 16.20 22.21
N GLY A 92 -2.72 16.09 22.85
CA GLY A 92 -2.11 17.15 23.65
C GLY A 92 -1.78 18.39 22.82
N ALA A 93 -1.22 18.20 21.62
CA ALA A 93 -0.94 19.28 20.68
C ALA A 93 -2.23 19.96 20.19
N GLU A 94 -3.26 19.19 19.84
CA GLU A 94 -4.56 19.75 19.42
C GLU A 94 -5.28 20.51 20.55
N ASN A 95 -5.18 20.01 21.78
CA ASN A 95 -5.70 20.72 22.95
C ASN A 95 -4.95 22.03 23.20
N LEU A 96 -3.62 22.05 23.04
CA LEU A 96 -2.81 23.28 23.14
C LEU A 96 -3.16 24.29 22.04
N LEU A 97 -3.35 23.84 20.80
CA LEU A 97 -3.81 24.69 19.69
C LEU A 97 -5.22 25.23 19.93
N SER A 98 -6.13 24.42 20.47
CA SER A 98 -7.50 24.83 20.81
C SER A 98 -7.54 25.85 21.96
N LEU A 99 -6.68 25.69 22.97
CA LEU A 99 -6.55 26.62 24.09
C LEU A 99 -5.94 27.98 23.68
N SER A 100 -5.14 28.02 22.62
CA SER A 100 -4.61 29.29 22.05
C SER A 100 -5.72 30.24 21.61
N TRP A 101 -6.86 29.72 21.12
CA TRP A 101 -7.99 30.54 20.68
C TRP A 101 -8.94 30.93 21.82
N LEU A 102 -8.96 30.13 22.90
CA LEU A 102 -9.77 30.39 24.10
C LEU A 102 -9.13 31.42 25.04
N SER A 103 -7.83 31.68 24.89
CA SER A 103 -7.08 32.69 25.65
C SER A 103 -6.94 34.02 24.90
N GLY A 104 -7.93 34.40 24.09
CA GLY A 104 -8.04 35.73 23.51
C GLY A 104 -8.64 36.73 24.52
N GLY A 105 -7.80 37.60 25.07
CA GLY A 105 -8.13 38.59 26.09
C GLY A 105 -9.03 39.75 25.61
N SER A 106 -9.70 40.38 26.58
CA SER A 106 -10.59 41.53 26.40
C SER A 106 -9.85 42.85 26.12
N HIS A 107 -10.47 43.71 25.30
CA HIS A 107 -10.19 45.13 24.97
C HIS A 107 -8.93 45.39 24.11
N SER A 108 -9.02 45.90 22.87
CA SER A 108 -9.59 47.20 22.47
C SER A 108 -9.82 47.25 20.93
N ALA A 109 -10.70 48.15 20.50
CA ALA A 109 -11.24 48.29 19.14
C ALA A 109 -10.24 48.24 17.97
N ASP A 110 -10.51 47.35 17.01
CA ASP A 110 -10.28 47.57 15.58
C ASP A 110 -11.39 46.79 14.83
N GLU A 111 -12.14 47.50 13.99
CA GLU A 111 -13.24 46.94 13.20
C GLU A 111 -12.69 45.98 12.13
N PRO A 112 -13.26 44.77 11.95
CA PRO A 112 -12.85 43.88 10.87
C PRO A 112 -13.28 44.45 9.49
N PRO A 113 -12.44 44.33 8.43
CA PRO A 113 -12.79 44.81 7.11
C PRO A 113 -14.04 44.09 6.56
N GLN A 114 -14.98 44.89 6.04
CA GLN A 114 -16.27 44.48 5.51
C GLN A 114 -16.12 43.50 4.33
N ILE A 115 -16.75 42.33 4.44
CA ILE A 115 -16.72 41.23 3.45
C ILE A 115 -17.73 41.47 2.29
N GLU A 116 -18.45 42.59 2.28
CA GLU A 116 -19.51 42.85 1.28
C GLU A 116 -19.02 43.14 -0.15
N GLU A 117 -17.73 43.36 -0.40
CA GLU A 117 -17.22 43.53 -1.77
C GLU A 117 -16.74 42.23 -2.43
N PHE A 118 -16.65 41.11 -1.71
CA PHE A 118 -16.06 39.89 -2.27
C PHE A 118 -16.99 39.10 -3.20
N PHE A 119 -18.31 39.35 -3.13
CA PHE A 119 -19.28 38.63 -3.96
C PHE A 119 -20.04 39.59 -4.86
N GLN A 120 -19.37 40.12 -5.89
CA GLN A 120 -20.08 40.54 -7.08
C GLN A 120 -20.49 39.28 -7.87
N PRO A 121 -21.79 39.04 -8.13
CA PRO A 121 -22.20 37.97 -9.01
C PRO A 121 -21.62 38.21 -10.40
N LEU A 122 -20.84 37.26 -10.90
CA LEU A 122 -20.45 37.25 -12.30
C LEU A 122 -21.73 37.09 -13.13
N GLU A 123 -22.07 38.07 -13.98
CA GLU A 123 -23.12 37.91 -14.97
C GLU A 123 -22.69 36.80 -15.95
N CYS A 124 -23.40 35.67 -15.90
CA CYS A 124 -23.21 34.56 -16.83
C CYS A 124 -23.72 34.98 -18.21
N ASP A 125 -22.80 35.32 -19.12
CA ASP A 125 -23.16 35.59 -20.50
C ASP A 125 -23.56 34.27 -21.19
N LEU A 126 -24.86 34.02 -21.30
CA LEU A 126 -25.45 32.86 -21.98
C LEU A 126 -25.40 33.04 -23.50
N SER A 127 -24.20 33.09 -24.07
CA SER A 127 -24.02 33.05 -25.52
C SER A 127 -22.75 32.29 -25.90
N SER A 128 -22.84 30.98 -25.81
CA SER A 128 -22.25 30.05 -26.80
C SER A 128 -22.83 28.66 -26.55
N GLN A 129 -23.98 28.41 -27.18
CA GLN A 129 -24.39 27.05 -27.53
C GLN A 129 -23.29 26.41 -28.38
N THR A 130 -22.90 25.19 -28.02
CA THR A 130 -22.64 24.03 -28.91
C THR A 130 -22.15 22.92 -27.96
N GLY A 131 -22.82 21.77 -27.76
CA GLY A 131 -23.55 20.92 -28.69
C GLY A 131 -22.67 19.69 -29.02
N GLN A 132 -23.25 18.48 -28.91
CA GLN A 132 -22.72 17.11 -29.13
C GLN A 132 -21.94 16.50 -27.94
N VAL A 133 -22.43 15.49 -27.20
CA VAL A 133 -22.95 14.13 -27.51
C VAL A 133 -21.91 13.20 -28.14
N PHE A 134 -21.50 12.16 -27.39
CA PHE A 134 -21.35 10.72 -27.76
C PHE A 134 -20.55 10.02 -26.63
N THR A 135 -21.22 9.45 -25.62
CA THR A 135 -21.54 8.01 -25.44
C THR A 135 -20.35 7.09 -25.21
N ASP A 136 -20.34 6.46 -24.03
CA ASP A 136 -19.61 5.23 -23.71
C ASP A 136 -19.94 4.09 -24.71
N LEU A 137 -18.91 3.46 -25.27
CA LEU A 137 -18.72 2.00 -25.35
C LEU A 137 -17.26 1.65 -25.67
#